data_AF-A0A839WR48-F1
#
_entry.id   AF-A0A839WR48-F1
#
_cell.length_a   1.000
_cell.length_b   1.000
_cell.length_c   1.000
_cell.angle_alpha   90.00
_cell.angle_beta   90.00
_cell.angle_gamma   90.00
#
_symmetry.space_group_name_H-M   'P 1'
#
loop_
_entity.id
_entity.type
_entity.pdbx_description
1 polymer ?
#
loop_
_entity_poly.entity_id
_entity_poly.type
_entity_poly.pdbx_seq_one_letter_code
_entity_poly.pdbx_strand_id
1 'polypeptide(L)'
;MRRDVIVVAAIALAGLLAACDRPAGAPPPAAPVHAAKPDHLHRPAYFRALLAELAARPELRGHALRLHRFVYLYADGSVLLWLQSPDDPAALLRYTYGDAYPAPGMHWEAVAAGREASPAVLEPDLLDLDALPIEGLPVAAMAADAQLRRMRAEAGDDAASQNALATGPDSLYYVIGQADGGPGWRADINPIPMRCERTWRFHFAPDGALREVEAMPDLARPAGCDAAR
;
A
#
# COMPACT_ATOMS: atom_id res chain seq x y z
N MET A 1 -63.57 8.61 -61.24
CA MET A 1 -62.86 9.52 -60.31
C MET A 1 -62.30 8.63 -59.21
N ARG A 2 -61.00 8.36 -59.20
CA ARG A 2 -59.87 9.17 -58.69
C ARG A 2 -59.53 8.74 -57.25
N ARG A 3 -58.27 8.33 -57.05
CA ARG A 3 -57.42 8.55 -55.85
C ARG A 3 -57.86 7.79 -54.58
N ASP A 4 -57.11 6.91 -53.93
CA ASP A 4 -55.66 6.75 -53.83
C ASP A 4 -55.28 5.29 -53.56
N VAL A 5 -54.33 4.84 -54.36
CA VAL A 5 -53.59 3.59 -54.31
C VAL A 5 -52.18 3.97 -53.83
N ILE A 6 -51.56 3.15 -52.98
CA ILE A 6 -50.13 3.21 -52.59
C ILE A 6 -49.72 4.43 -51.74
N VAL A 7 -49.79 4.32 -50.41
CA VAL A 7 -48.84 5.07 -49.52
C VAL A 7 -48.45 4.31 -48.25
N VAL A 8 -49.24 3.37 -47.73
CA VAL A 8 -48.92 2.82 -46.39
C VAL A 8 -47.91 1.65 -46.42
N ALA A 9 -47.65 1.03 -47.57
CA ALA A 9 -46.72 -0.11 -47.68
C ALA A 9 -45.27 0.26 -48.10
N ALA A 10 -44.95 1.55 -48.30
CA ALA A 10 -43.62 1.99 -48.75
C ALA A 10 -42.72 2.54 -47.64
N ILE A 11 -43.21 2.69 -46.40
CA ILE A 11 -42.38 3.21 -45.29
C ILE A 11 -41.69 2.07 -44.51
N ALA A 12 -42.16 0.83 -44.63
CA ALA A 12 -41.57 -0.31 -43.93
C ALA A 12 -40.33 -0.91 -44.62
N LEU A 13 -39.97 -0.49 -45.84
CA LEU A 13 -38.86 -1.07 -46.60
C LEU A 13 -37.73 -0.07 -46.95
N ALA A 14 -37.81 1.17 -46.47
CA ALA A 14 -36.71 2.14 -46.56
C ALA A 14 -35.86 2.23 -45.26
N GLY A 15 -36.36 1.69 -44.15
CA GLY A 15 -35.61 1.61 -42.88
C GLY A 15 -34.64 0.44 -42.78
N LEU A 16 -34.66 -0.50 -43.74
CA LEU A 16 -33.88 -1.74 -43.69
C LEU A 16 -32.60 -1.73 -44.55
N LEU A 17 -32.31 -0.63 -45.26
CA LEU A 17 -31.08 -0.49 -46.07
C LEU A 17 -30.25 0.76 -45.75
N ALA A 18 -30.56 1.51 -44.69
CA ALA A 18 -29.81 2.69 -44.25
C ALA A 18 -29.10 2.52 -42.89
N ALA A 19 -28.94 1.29 -42.41
CA ALA A 19 -28.20 0.99 -41.17
C ALA A 19 -26.86 0.26 -41.42
N CYS A 20 -26.32 0.37 -42.65
CA CYS A 20 -25.00 -0.16 -43.02
C CYS A 20 -23.94 0.92 -43.24
N ASP A 21 -24.23 2.18 -42.92
CA ASP A 21 -23.18 3.18 -42.65
C ASP A 21 -22.99 3.27 -41.14
N ARG A 22 -22.24 2.30 -40.58
CA ARG A 22 -21.56 2.52 -39.31
C ARG A 22 -20.47 3.56 -39.58
N PRO A 23 -20.56 4.81 -39.08
CA PRO A 23 -19.33 5.53 -38.81
C PRO A 23 -18.51 4.61 -37.90
N ALA A 24 -17.25 4.39 -38.25
CA ALA A 24 -16.29 3.63 -37.45
C ALA A 24 -16.55 3.95 -35.99
N GLY A 25 -16.91 2.92 -35.23
CA GLY A 25 -17.35 3.07 -33.84
C GLY A 25 -16.39 4.01 -33.15
N ALA A 26 -16.94 5.00 -32.44
CA ALA A 26 -16.15 5.84 -31.57
C ALA A 26 -15.15 4.94 -30.85
N PRO A 27 -13.84 5.28 -30.83
CA PRO A 27 -12.86 4.47 -30.14
C PRO A 27 -13.44 4.17 -28.76
N PRO A 28 -13.32 2.91 -28.28
CA PRO A 28 -13.81 2.57 -26.95
C PRO A 28 -13.34 3.68 -26.00
N PRO A 29 -14.19 4.20 -25.10
CA PRO A 29 -13.76 5.22 -24.15
C PRO A 29 -12.45 4.73 -23.58
N ALA A 30 -11.41 5.57 -23.66
CA ALA A 30 -10.10 5.21 -23.16
C ALA A 30 -10.34 4.55 -21.80
N ALA A 31 -9.92 3.29 -21.66
CA ALA A 31 -9.93 2.64 -20.36
C ALA A 31 -9.38 3.68 -19.39
N PRO A 32 -10.01 3.95 -18.24
CA PRO A 32 -9.42 4.89 -17.29
C PRO A 32 -8.00 4.39 -17.05
N VAL A 33 -7.03 5.07 -17.68
CA VAL A 33 -5.61 4.84 -17.47
C VAL A 33 -5.49 5.27 -16.04
N HIS A 34 -5.50 4.30 -15.12
CA HIS A 34 -5.60 4.52 -13.69
C HIS A 34 -4.86 5.80 -13.37
N ALA A 35 -5.61 6.88 -13.09
CA ALA A 35 -4.99 8.10 -12.65
C ALA A 35 -4.08 7.67 -11.51
N ALA A 36 -2.80 8.09 -11.55
CA ALA A 36 -1.86 7.75 -10.49
C ALA A 36 -2.60 8.01 -9.17
N LYS A 37 -2.84 6.95 -8.39
CA LYS A 37 -3.48 7.12 -7.09
C LYS A 37 -2.65 8.18 -6.36
N PRO A 38 -3.27 9.24 -5.80
CA PRO A 38 -2.51 10.28 -5.12
C PRO A 38 -1.58 9.63 -4.10
N ASP A 39 -0.32 10.07 -4.00
CA ASP A 39 0.55 9.54 -2.95
C ASP A 39 -0.03 9.93 -1.57
N HIS A 40 -0.58 8.94 -0.90
CA HIS A 40 -1.27 9.11 0.37
C HIS A 40 -0.30 9.32 1.54
N LEU A 41 0.99 9.01 1.40
CA LEU A 41 2.00 9.22 2.45
C LEU A 41 2.13 10.70 2.85
N HIS A 42 1.79 11.61 1.93
CA HIS A 42 1.77 13.06 2.21
C HIS A 42 0.44 13.56 2.81
N ARG A 43 -0.47 12.65 3.17
CA ARG A 43 -1.85 13.00 3.60
C ARG A 43 -2.17 12.37 4.95
N PRO A 44 -1.64 12.88 6.07
CA PRO A 44 -1.84 12.29 7.39
C PRO A 44 -3.33 12.20 7.78
N ALA A 45 -4.13 13.19 7.39
CA ALA A 45 -5.58 13.19 7.60
C ALA A 45 -6.31 12.01 6.94
N TYR A 46 -5.80 11.51 5.81
CA TYR A 46 -6.37 10.34 5.14
C TYR A 46 -6.20 9.08 6.01
N PHE A 47 -4.97 8.82 6.50
CA PHE A 47 -4.74 7.68 7.37
C PHE A 47 -5.42 7.81 8.73
N ARG A 48 -5.49 9.03 9.30
CA ARG A 48 -6.29 9.27 10.52
C ARG A 48 -7.75 8.88 10.32
N ALA A 49 -8.36 9.25 9.19
CA ALA A 49 -9.73 8.88 8.87
C ALA A 49 -9.90 7.35 8.71
N LEU A 50 -8.97 6.68 8.03
CA LEU A 50 -8.99 5.21 7.87
C LEU A 50 -8.86 4.46 9.19
N LEU A 51 -7.94 4.90 10.07
CA LEU A 51 -7.77 4.29 11.39
C LEU A 51 -8.99 4.53 12.28
N ALA A 52 -9.65 5.69 12.16
CA ALA A 52 -10.92 5.96 12.83
C ALA A 52 -12.06 5.08 12.29
N GLU A 53 -12.11 4.82 10.98
CA GLU A 53 -13.06 3.88 10.36
C GLU A 53 -12.85 2.46 10.92
N LEU A 54 -11.60 2.01 10.99
CA LEU A 54 -11.25 0.73 11.62
C LEU A 54 -11.74 0.68 13.08
N ALA A 55 -11.47 1.73 13.87
CA ALA A 55 -11.88 1.81 15.26
C ALA A 55 -13.40 1.83 15.46
N ALA A 56 -14.16 2.29 14.46
CA ALA A 56 -15.61 2.32 14.49
C ALA A 56 -16.26 0.97 14.17
N ARG A 57 -15.49 -0.05 13.75
CA ARG A 57 -16.03 -1.37 13.44
C ARG A 57 -16.71 -2.00 14.67
N PRO A 58 -17.86 -2.67 14.50
CA PRO A 58 -18.64 -3.20 15.62
C PRO A 58 -17.86 -4.08 16.59
N GLU A 59 -16.97 -4.93 16.08
CA GLU A 59 -16.12 -5.85 16.84
C GLU A 59 -14.96 -5.17 17.59
N LEU A 60 -14.64 -3.92 17.25
CA LEU A 60 -13.56 -3.13 17.87
C LEU A 60 -14.10 -2.00 18.77
N ARG A 61 -15.39 -1.68 18.63
CA ARG A 61 -15.98 -0.50 19.25
C ARG A 61 -15.94 -0.59 20.77
N GLY A 62 -15.31 0.40 21.40
CA GLY A 62 -15.21 0.49 22.86
C GLY A 62 -14.02 -0.28 23.47
N HIS A 63 -13.19 -0.91 22.63
CA HIS A 63 -11.96 -1.57 23.05
C HIS A 63 -10.73 -0.69 22.80
N ALA A 64 -9.71 -0.81 23.65
CA ALA A 64 -8.42 -0.21 23.38
C ALA A 64 -7.76 -0.95 22.20
N LEU A 65 -7.38 -0.21 21.15
CA LEU A 65 -6.78 -0.79 19.96
C LEU A 65 -5.27 -0.77 20.11
N ARG A 66 -4.70 -1.92 20.45
CA ARG A 66 -3.27 -2.06 20.73
C ARG A 66 -2.58 -2.71 19.54
N LEU A 67 -1.78 -1.92 18.85
CA LEU A 67 -0.96 -2.30 17.71
C LEU A 67 0.23 -3.14 18.16
N HIS A 68 0.45 -4.28 17.50
CA HIS A 68 1.62 -5.12 17.74
C HIS A 68 2.69 -4.87 16.68
N ARG A 69 3.86 -4.39 17.13
CA ARG A 69 5.10 -4.12 16.36
C ARG A 69 5.01 -3.10 15.22
N PHE A 70 4.13 -3.32 14.22
CA PHE A 70 4.15 -2.57 12.95
C PHE A 70 2.77 -2.22 12.40
N VAL A 71 2.70 -1.05 11.76
CA VAL A 71 1.66 -0.68 10.79
C VAL A 71 2.32 -0.24 9.49
N TYR A 72 1.91 -0.83 8.37
CA TYR A 72 2.33 -0.43 7.02
C TYR A 72 1.32 0.56 6.44
N LEU A 73 1.84 1.68 5.94
CA LEU A 73 1.11 2.70 5.21
C LEU A 73 1.72 2.78 3.81
N TYR A 74 0.89 2.57 2.80
CA TYR A 74 1.34 2.51 1.41
C TYR A 74 1.02 3.82 0.68
N ALA A 75 1.84 4.17 -0.31
CA ALA A 75 1.61 5.34 -1.16
C ALA A 75 0.24 5.28 -1.88
N ASP A 76 -0.23 4.08 -2.19
CA ASP A 76 -1.52 3.87 -2.85
C ASP A 76 -2.74 4.00 -1.91
N GLY A 77 -2.49 4.29 -0.63
CA GLY A 77 -3.51 4.47 0.40
C GLY A 77 -3.99 3.19 1.06
N SER A 78 -3.42 2.02 0.73
CA SER A 78 -3.64 0.79 1.48
C SER A 78 -2.94 0.82 2.85
N VAL A 79 -3.43 0.00 3.78
CA VAL A 79 -2.92 -0.13 5.15
C VAL A 79 -2.87 -1.60 5.55
N LEU A 80 -1.83 -2.01 6.27
CA LEU A 80 -1.73 -3.35 6.87
C LEU A 80 -1.23 -3.23 8.30
N LEU A 81 -1.95 -3.82 9.26
CA LEU A 81 -1.58 -3.74 10.68
C LEU A 81 -2.03 -4.97 11.46
N TRP A 82 -1.45 -5.16 12.65
CA TRP A 82 -1.82 -6.22 13.59
C TRP A 82 -2.32 -5.62 14.89
N LEU A 83 -3.54 -5.95 15.29
CA LEU A 83 -4.11 -5.57 16.58
C LEU A 83 -4.16 -6.78 17.51
N GLN A 84 -3.93 -6.53 18.80
CA GLN A 84 -4.33 -7.47 19.85
C GLN A 84 -5.85 -7.70 19.75
N SER A 85 -6.26 -8.97 19.78
CA SER A 85 -7.68 -9.31 19.75
C SER A 85 -8.38 -8.80 21.03
N PRO A 86 -9.52 -8.11 20.91
CA PRO A 86 -10.32 -7.71 22.07
C PRO A 86 -10.86 -8.90 22.89
N ASP A 87 -11.10 -10.03 22.24
CA ASP A 87 -11.71 -11.23 22.84
C ASP A 87 -10.68 -12.21 23.42
N ASP A 88 -9.44 -12.17 22.93
CA ASP A 88 -8.33 -13.00 23.41
C ASP A 88 -7.04 -12.17 23.43
N PRO A 89 -6.63 -11.61 24.59
CA PRO A 89 -5.44 -10.78 24.69
C PRO A 89 -4.11 -11.48 24.31
N ALA A 90 -4.10 -12.80 24.15
CA ALA A 90 -2.94 -13.53 23.63
C ALA A 90 -2.95 -13.68 22.10
N ALA A 91 -4.05 -13.33 21.43
CA ALA A 91 -4.23 -13.47 19.99
C ALA A 91 -4.03 -12.15 19.23
N LEU A 92 -3.62 -12.27 17.97
CA LEU A 92 -3.47 -11.16 17.03
C LEU A 92 -4.42 -11.31 15.86
N LEU A 93 -5.01 -10.19 15.47
CA LEU A 93 -5.82 -10.02 14.26
C LEU A 93 -5.04 -9.13 13.29
N ARG A 94 -4.91 -9.60 12.04
CA ARG A 94 -4.31 -8.82 10.95
C ARG A 94 -5.44 -8.12 10.20
N TYR A 95 -5.36 -6.80 10.14
CA TYR A 95 -6.26 -5.96 9.38
C TYR A 95 -5.56 -5.44 8.13
N THR A 96 -6.23 -5.58 7.00
CA THR A 96 -5.80 -5.03 5.71
C THR A 96 -6.87 -4.08 5.21
N TYR A 97 -6.52 -2.84 4.90
CA TYR A 97 -7.31 -1.95 4.08
C TYR A 97 -6.72 -1.93 2.69
N GLY A 98 -7.44 -2.47 1.71
CA GLY A 98 -6.91 -2.61 0.36
C GLY A 98 -8.00 -3.05 -0.61
N ASP A 99 -7.63 -3.06 -1.89
CA ASP A 99 -8.45 -3.69 -2.92
C ASP A 99 -8.22 -5.20 -2.81
N ALA A 100 -9.16 -5.89 -2.17
CA ALA A 100 -9.04 -7.31 -1.87
C ALA A 100 -9.86 -8.16 -2.83
N TYR A 101 -9.39 -9.37 -3.10
CA TYR A 101 -10.19 -10.41 -3.74
C TYR A 101 -10.89 -11.23 -2.65
N PRO A 102 -12.20 -11.54 -2.74
CA PRO A 102 -13.04 -11.52 -3.95
C PRO A 102 -13.91 -10.28 -4.17
N ALA A 103 -13.97 -9.35 -3.23
CA ALA A 103 -14.88 -8.20 -3.30
C ALA A 103 -14.14 -6.95 -3.82
N PRO A 104 -14.40 -6.49 -5.05
CA PRO A 104 -13.68 -5.34 -5.60
C PRO A 104 -13.96 -4.06 -4.80
N GLY A 105 -12.93 -3.26 -4.59
CA GLY A 105 -12.99 -1.97 -3.89
C GLY A 105 -12.22 -1.96 -2.57
N MET A 106 -11.79 -0.78 -2.14
CA MET A 106 -11.02 -0.60 -0.91
C MET A 106 -11.92 -0.83 0.31
N HIS A 107 -11.59 -1.82 1.13
CA HIS A 107 -12.30 -2.10 2.38
C HIS A 107 -11.39 -2.78 3.40
N TRP A 108 -11.82 -2.77 4.65
CA TRP A 108 -11.15 -3.46 5.74
C TRP A 108 -11.49 -4.95 5.76
N GLU A 109 -10.48 -5.79 5.67
CA GLU A 109 -10.55 -7.22 5.95
C GLU A 109 -9.78 -7.56 7.22
N ALA A 110 -10.28 -8.54 7.98
CA ALA A 110 -9.65 -9.02 9.19
C ALA A 110 -9.42 -10.54 9.10
N VAL A 111 -8.23 -11.00 9.44
CA VAL A 111 -7.90 -12.43 9.52
C VAL A 111 -7.14 -12.74 10.80
N ALA A 112 -7.35 -13.93 11.35
CA ALA A 112 -6.53 -14.42 12.45
C ALA A 112 -5.05 -14.51 12.02
N ALA A 113 -4.16 -13.95 12.82
CA ALA A 113 -2.76 -13.75 12.42
C ALA A 113 -1.75 -14.49 13.29
N GLY A 114 -2.18 -14.97 14.46
CA GLY A 114 -1.32 -15.67 15.39
C GLY A 114 -1.89 -15.65 16.81
N ARG A 115 -1.30 -16.47 17.66
CA ARG A 115 -1.61 -16.52 19.09
C ARG A 115 -0.36 -16.90 19.87
N GLU A 116 -0.05 -16.10 20.86
CA GLU A 116 1.06 -16.33 21.76
C GLU A 116 0.67 -17.25 22.92
N ALA A 117 1.68 -17.76 23.62
CA ALA A 117 1.48 -18.62 24.79
C ALA A 117 0.79 -17.88 25.96
N SER A 118 1.01 -16.57 26.09
CA SER A 118 0.33 -15.72 27.07
C SER A 118 0.29 -14.25 26.60
N PRO A 119 -0.64 -13.43 27.13
CA PRO A 119 -0.70 -12.00 26.80
C PRO A 119 0.58 -11.25 27.15
N ALA A 120 1.28 -11.67 28.21
CA ALA A 120 2.53 -11.03 28.67
C ALA A 120 3.67 -11.10 27.65
N VAL A 121 3.59 -12.00 26.66
CA VAL A 121 4.56 -12.07 25.55
C VAL A 121 4.36 -10.89 24.59
N LEU A 122 3.11 -10.48 24.37
CA LEU A 122 2.78 -9.37 23.47
C LEU A 122 3.01 -8.01 24.13
N GLU A 123 2.70 -7.87 25.43
CA GLU A 123 2.68 -6.59 26.15
C GLU A 123 3.86 -5.64 25.89
N PRO A 124 5.13 -6.09 25.87
CA PRO A 124 6.27 -5.19 25.60
C PRO A 124 6.26 -4.57 24.19
N ASP A 125 5.61 -5.23 23.24
CA ASP A 125 5.58 -4.88 21.81
C ASP A 125 4.25 -4.20 21.41
N LEU A 126 3.39 -3.86 22.39
CA LEU A 126 2.09 -3.23 22.17
C LEU A 126 2.16 -1.70 22.31
N LEU A 127 1.54 -1.00 21.37
CA LEU A 127 1.34 0.44 21.40
C LEU A 127 -0.13 0.78 21.15
N ASP A 128 -0.65 1.82 21.80
CA ASP A 128 -1.98 2.34 21.49
C ASP A 128 -2.01 2.90 20.05
N LEU A 129 -2.98 2.46 19.24
CA LEU A 129 -3.10 2.85 17.83
C LEU A 129 -3.24 4.37 17.66
N ASP A 130 -3.93 5.03 18.59
CA ASP A 130 -4.12 6.48 18.56
C ASP A 130 -2.82 7.27 18.84
N ALA A 131 -1.83 6.63 19.49
CA ALA A 131 -0.54 7.22 19.80
C ALA A 131 0.44 7.22 18.61
N LEU A 132 0.02 6.70 17.45
CA LEU A 132 0.84 6.76 16.24
C LEU A 132 1.10 8.23 15.81
N PRO A 133 2.36 8.62 15.55
CA PRO A 133 2.72 9.98 15.13
C PRO A 133 2.54 10.16 13.62
N ILE A 134 1.31 9.94 13.14
CA ILE A 134 0.95 9.98 11.70
C ILE A 134 1.36 11.32 11.05
N GLU A 135 1.46 12.39 11.82
CA GLU A 135 1.85 13.74 11.38
C GLU A 135 3.30 13.82 10.89
N GLY A 136 4.19 12.92 11.34
CA GLY A 136 5.57 12.82 10.86
C GLY A 136 5.70 12.09 9.51
N LEU A 137 4.66 11.39 9.07
CA LEU A 137 4.69 10.56 7.86
C LEU A 137 5.10 11.35 6.60
N PRO A 138 4.58 12.56 6.33
CA PRO A 138 4.98 13.32 5.13
C PRO A 138 6.46 13.70 5.14
N VAL A 139 7.03 13.99 6.32
CA VAL A 139 8.45 14.33 6.47
C VAL A 139 9.30 13.10 6.19
N ALA A 140 8.92 11.94 6.73
CA ALA A 140 9.59 10.67 6.46
C ALA A 140 9.54 10.32 4.96
N ALA A 141 8.38 10.47 4.31
CA ALA A 141 8.21 10.20 2.89
C ALA A 141 9.11 11.09 2.02
N MET A 142 9.13 12.40 2.28
CA MET A 142 10.01 13.33 1.58
C MET A 142 11.50 13.02 1.80
N ALA A 143 11.88 12.64 3.02
CA ALA A 143 13.24 12.28 3.36
C ALA A 143 13.70 10.98 2.69
N ALA A 144 12.82 9.96 2.66
CA ALA A 144 13.05 8.72 1.93
C ALA A 144 13.28 9.00 0.43
N ASP A 145 12.40 9.78 -0.20
CA ASP A 145 12.51 10.20 -1.59
C ASP A 145 13.82 10.94 -1.90
N ALA A 146 14.20 11.89 -1.04
CA ALA A 146 15.44 12.64 -1.20
C ALA A 146 16.66 11.70 -1.11
N GLN A 147 16.66 10.79 -0.14
CA GLN A 147 17.76 9.84 0.04
C GLN A 147 17.83 8.83 -1.10
N LEU A 148 16.70 8.35 -1.62
CA LEU A 148 16.64 7.49 -2.80
C LEU A 148 17.22 8.17 -4.04
N ARG A 149 16.83 9.44 -4.29
CA ARG A 149 17.40 10.22 -5.39
C ARG A 149 18.91 10.37 -5.26
N ARG A 150 19.39 10.63 -4.05
CA ARG A 150 20.83 10.73 -3.76
C ARG A 150 21.55 9.40 -4.03
N MET A 151 21.04 8.30 -3.50
CA MET A 151 21.63 6.97 -3.70
C MET A 151 21.65 6.56 -5.17
N ARG A 152 20.61 6.89 -5.94
CA ARG A 152 20.58 6.63 -7.39
C ARG A 152 21.64 7.43 -8.15
N ALA A 153 21.88 8.68 -7.74
CA ALA A 153 22.92 9.52 -8.33
C ALA A 153 24.33 9.02 -7.96
N GLU A 154 24.52 8.50 -6.74
CA GLU A 154 25.79 7.98 -6.24
C GLU A 154 26.11 6.56 -6.76
N ALA A 155 25.11 5.75 -7.09
CA ALA A 155 25.29 4.35 -7.51
C ALA A 155 26.07 4.19 -8.84
N GLY A 156 26.12 5.23 -9.69
CA GLY A 156 26.86 5.18 -10.96
C GLY A 156 26.48 3.94 -11.79
N ASP A 157 27.50 3.20 -12.26
CA ASP A 157 27.33 1.97 -13.07
C ASP A 157 27.17 0.67 -12.22
N ASP A 158 27.00 0.74 -10.90
CA ASP A 158 26.78 -0.46 -10.07
C ASP A 158 25.39 -1.06 -10.32
N ALA A 159 25.32 -2.02 -11.26
CA ALA A 159 24.07 -2.66 -11.68
C ALA A 159 23.28 -3.29 -10.50
N ALA A 160 23.96 -3.84 -9.49
CA ALA A 160 23.28 -4.41 -8.32
C ALA A 160 22.58 -3.34 -7.48
N SER A 161 23.18 -2.15 -7.39
CA SER A 161 22.57 -1.00 -6.72
C SER A 161 21.48 -0.36 -7.58
N GLN A 162 21.69 -0.22 -8.89
CA GLN A 162 20.70 0.37 -9.80
C GLN A 162 19.41 -0.46 -9.86
N ASN A 163 19.51 -1.79 -9.98
CA ASN A 163 18.33 -2.67 -9.97
C ASN A 163 17.57 -2.57 -8.65
N ALA A 164 18.30 -2.57 -7.54
CA ALA A 164 17.70 -2.48 -6.22
C ALA A 164 16.97 -1.14 -5.98
N LEU A 165 17.58 -0.04 -6.42
CA LEU A 165 17.02 1.30 -6.29
C LEU A 165 15.90 1.60 -7.29
N ALA A 166 15.75 0.80 -8.35
CA ALA A 166 14.66 0.96 -9.32
C ALA A 166 13.29 0.64 -8.68
N THR A 167 13.24 -0.30 -7.74
CA THR A 167 12.03 -0.70 -7.01
C THR A 167 11.98 -0.03 -5.64
N GLY A 168 12.16 1.30 -5.59
CA GLY A 168 12.18 2.07 -4.34
C GLY A 168 10.96 1.79 -3.42
N PRO A 169 10.99 2.22 -2.15
CA PRO A 169 9.94 1.91 -1.21
C PRO A 169 8.62 2.57 -1.61
N ASP A 170 7.61 1.77 -1.91
CA ASP A 170 6.21 2.20 -2.08
C ASP A 170 5.45 2.28 -0.74
N SER A 171 6.17 2.09 0.37
CA SER A 171 5.59 1.99 1.70
C SER A 171 6.53 2.52 2.78
N LEU A 172 5.94 3.14 3.80
CA LEU A 172 6.55 3.40 5.09
C LEU A 172 5.79 2.61 6.13
N TYR A 173 6.48 2.11 7.13
CA TYR A 173 5.83 1.45 8.25
C TYR A 173 6.35 1.98 9.58
N TYR A 174 5.44 2.12 10.53
CA TYR A 174 5.79 2.52 11.88
C TYR A 174 6.29 1.31 12.65
N VAL A 175 7.35 1.48 13.43
CA VAL A 175 8.02 0.43 14.20
C VAL A 175 8.01 0.80 15.67
N ILE A 176 7.59 -0.13 16.51
CA ILE A 176 7.69 -0.06 17.97
C ILE A 176 9.00 -0.71 18.40
N GLY A 177 9.76 -0.05 19.28
CA GLY A 177 10.95 -0.65 19.92
C GLY A 177 12.14 -0.84 18.98
N GLN A 178 12.56 0.22 18.27
CA GLN A 178 13.81 0.22 17.50
C GLN A 178 15.02 -0.14 18.38
N ALA A 179 16.17 -0.47 17.76
CA ALA A 179 17.39 -0.79 18.49
C ALA A 179 17.90 0.35 19.40
N ASP A 180 17.52 1.60 19.10
CA ASP A 180 17.77 2.79 19.92
C ASP A 180 16.76 2.99 21.07
N GLY A 181 15.82 2.05 21.24
CA GLY A 181 14.84 2.00 22.33
C GLY A 181 13.58 2.86 22.10
N GLY A 182 13.43 3.53 20.95
CA GLY A 182 12.29 4.40 20.67
C GLY A 182 11.40 3.90 19.53
N PRO A 183 10.15 4.38 19.42
CA PRO A 183 9.33 4.10 18.25
C PRO A 183 9.66 5.10 17.12
N GLY A 184 9.38 4.74 15.86
CA GLY A 184 9.71 5.58 14.70
C GLY A 184 9.29 4.97 13.37
N TRP A 185 9.46 5.72 12.28
CA TRP A 185 9.17 5.19 10.94
C TRP A 185 10.34 4.39 10.39
N ARG A 186 10.03 3.46 9.48
CA ARG A 186 11.01 2.69 8.72
C ARG A 186 10.53 2.48 7.29
N ALA A 187 11.48 2.48 6.36
CA ALA A 187 11.29 1.96 5.01
C ALA A 187 12.42 1.00 4.69
N ASP A 188 12.12 -0.05 3.91
CA ASP A 188 13.13 -0.98 3.40
C ASP A 188 13.08 -1.01 1.88
N ILE A 189 14.25 -1.12 1.26
CA ILE A 189 14.42 -1.47 -0.14
C ILE A 189 14.85 -2.92 -0.19
N ASN A 190 14.14 -3.73 -0.99
CA ASN A 190 14.39 -5.16 -1.14
C ASN A 190 14.51 -5.93 0.18
N PRO A 191 13.55 -5.82 1.11
CA PRO A 191 13.63 -6.50 2.41
C PRO A 191 13.63 -8.04 2.32
N ILE A 192 13.44 -8.61 1.13
CA ILE A 192 13.33 -10.05 0.91
C ILE A 192 14.73 -10.60 0.51
N PRO A 193 15.34 -11.50 1.32
CA PRO A 193 16.65 -12.08 1.05
C PRO A 193 16.78 -12.91 -0.23
N MET A 194 15.67 -13.16 -0.94
CA MET A 194 15.64 -13.97 -2.16
C MET A 194 16.16 -13.24 -3.41
N ARG A 195 16.47 -11.94 -3.32
CA ARG A 195 16.98 -11.15 -4.44
C ARG A 195 18.50 -11.02 -4.38
N CYS A 196 19.17 -10.98 -5.53
CA CYS A 196 20.61 -10.71 -5.63
C CYS A 196 20.98 -9.22 -5.45
N GLU A 197 19.96 -8.40 -5.26
CA GLU A 197 20.00 -6.95 -5.07
C GLU A 197 20.43 -6.57 -3.66
N ARG A 198 21.03 -5.38 -3.52
CA ARG A 198 21.33 -4.83 -2.20
C ARG A 198 20.04 -4.48 -1.45
N THR A 199 20.10 -4.62 -0.14
CA THR A 199 19.01 -4.24 0.77
C THR A 199 19.44 -3.02 1.58
N TRP A 200 18.56 -2.02 1.67
CA TRP A 200 18.77 -0.86 2.52
C TRP A 200 17.58 -0.64 3.42
N ARG A 201 17.85 -0.11 4.60
CA ARG A 201 16.86 0.23 5.59
C ARG A 201 17.04 1.67 6.01
N PHE A 202 15.94 2.40 6.07
CA PHE A 202 15.88 3.81 6.39
C PHE A 202 15.13 3.92 7.71
N HIS A 203 15.76 4.50 8.72
CA HIS A 203 15.15 4.73 10.03
C HIS A 203 14.86 6.21 10.20
N PHE A 204 13.66 6.52 10.69
CA PHE A 204 13.23 7.89 10.94
C PHE A 204 12.72 8.04 12.37
N ALA A 205 12.91 9.23 12.92
CA ALA A 205 12.30 9.65 14.18
C ALA A 205 10.75 9.74 14.05
N PRO A 206 10.01 9.84 15.18
CA PRO A 206 8.57 10.06 15.17
C PRO A 206 8.09 11.27 14.36
N ASP A 207 8.88 12.35 14.33
CA ASP A 207 8.62 13.55 13.53
C ASP A 207 8.93 13.39 12.03
N GLY A 208 9.43 12.20 11.64
CA GLY A 208 9.80 11.84 10.28
C GLY A 208 11.23 12.24 9.89
N ALA A 209 12.02 12.84 10.78
CA ALA A 209 13.42 13.15 10.48
C ALA A 209 14.23 11.87 10.26
N LEU A 210 14.97 11.79 9.15
CA LEU A 210 15.87 10.67 8.86
C LEU A 210 16.96 10.60 9.93
N ARG A 211 17.08 9.43 10.57
CA ARG A 211 18.11 9.14 11.58
C ARG A 211 19.28 8.37 10.99
N GLU A 212 18.96 7.30 10.28
CA GLU A 212 19.97 6.35 9.83
C GLU A 212 19.57 5.72 8.49
N VAL A 213 20.58 5.40 7.70
CA VAL A 213 20.46 4.53 6.53
C VAL A 213 21.41 3.37 6.74
N GLU A 214 20.85 2.19 6.98
CA GLU A 214 21.57 0.94 7.17
C GLU A 214 21.65 0.22 5.82
N ALA A 215 22.87 -0.01 5.32
CA ALA A 215 23.07 -1.03 4.30
C ALA A 215 23.06 -2.38 5.00
N MET A 216 21.99 -3.15 4.80
CA MET A 216 21.87 -4.45 5.42
C MET A 216 23.00 -5.35 4.90
N PRO A 217 23.62 -6.19 5.75
CA PRO A 217 24.52 -7.21 5.26
C PRO A 217 23.80 -8.06 4.21
N ASP A 218 24.54 -8.57 3.22
CA ASP A 218 24.03 -9.49 2.20
C ASP A 218 23.52 -10.78 2.89
N LEU A 219 22.32 -10.72 3.47
CA LEU A 219 21.71 -11.79 4.23
C LEU A 219 21.49 -12.95 3.27
N ALA A 220 22.27 -14.03 3.45
CA ALA A 220 22.18 -15.28 2.69
C ALA A 220 21.90 -15.04 1.20
N ARG A 221 22.70 -14.16 0.57
CA ARG A 221 22.65 -13.94 -0.88
C ARG A 221 22.56 -15.30 -1.58
N PRO A 222 21.56 -15.54 -2.44
CA PRO A 222 21.47 -16.79 -3.17
C PRO A 222 22.83 -17.12 -3.82
N ALA A 223 23.29 -18.36 -3.71
CA ALA A 223 24.65 -18.76 -4.12
C ALA A 223 24.99 -18.48 -5.60
N GLY A 224 24.00 -18.12 -6.43
CA GLY A 224 24.16 -17.74 -7.83
C GLY A 224 24.38 -16.24 -8.11
N CYS A 225 24.35 -15.36 -7.10
CA CYS A 225 24.41 -13.91 -7.33
C CYS A 225 25.77 -13.40 -7.82
N ASP A 226 26.85 -14.11 -7.56
CA ASP A 226 28.20 -13.74 -8.02
C ASP A 226 28.55 -14.33 -9.40
N ALA A 227 27.79 -15.31 -9.89
CA ALA A 227 28.04 -16.01 -11.15
C ALA A 227 27.52 -15.27 -12.41
N ALA A 228 26.93 -14.08 -12.24
CA ALA A 228 26.32 -13.27 -13.30
C ALA A 228 27.11 -11.97 -13.60
N ARG A 229 28.30 -11.80 -13.03
CA ARG A 229 29.26 -10.74 -13.37
C ARG A 229 30.27 -11.23 -14.40
#